data_AF-A0A7M7P9I4-F1
#
_entry.id   AF-A0A7M7P9I4-F1
#
_cell.length_a   1.000
_cell.length_b   1.000
_cell.length_c   1.000
_cell.angle_alpha   90.00
_cell.angle_beta   90.00
_cell.angle_gamma   90.00
#
_symmetry.space_group_name_H-M   'P 1'
#
loop_
_entity.id
_entity.type
_entity.pdbx_description
1 polymer ?
#
loop_
_entity_poly.entity_id
_entity_poly.type
_entity_poly.pdbx_seq_one_letter_code
_entity_poly.pdbx_strand_id
1 'polypeptide(L)'
;MATTMKLTVALCLIAVSYFTFSEAFPRQSINDHLIKSCLGYKEKKRGEGHRCNPEVLDHVHDFAEGVQRAGPGYNGDLVEKFLKQADNNQLCYLEGSELRKVVGGCAAMELVCDAFTPRVVDECSTLRNAIPPPTLPTTTQRPQTAAPTAGMPAPRV
;
A
#
# COMPACT_ATOMS: atom_id res chain seq x y z
N MET A 1 -2.13 19.67 -46.43
CA MET A 1 -2.50 19.80 -45.01
C MET A 1 -3.10 18.53 -44.38
N ALA A 2 -3.41 17.46 -45.14
CA ALA A 2 -4.01 16.23 -44.59
C ALA A 2 -2.99 15.19 -44.09
N THR A 3 -1.72 15.30 -44.49
CA THR A 3 -0.64 14.36 -44.12
C THR A 3 -0.06 14.65 -42.74
N THR A 4 0.05 15.92 -42.36
CA THR A 4 0.51 16.36 -41.03
C THR A 4 -0.46 15.92 -39.93
N MET A 5 -1.77 16.02 -40.16
CA MET A 5 -2.79 15.66 -39.18
C MET A 5 -2.79 14.16 -38.83
N LYS A 6 -2.54 13.29 -39.82
CA LYS A 6 -2.41 11.83 -39.61
C LYS A 6 -1.17 11.46 -38.79
N LEU A 7 -0.07 12.19 -39.00
CA LEU A 7 1.18 11.97 -38.27
C LEU A 7 1.05 12.37 -36.79
N THR A 8 0.36 13.48 -36.50
CA THR A 8 0.09 13.92 -35.13
C THR A 8 -0.82 12.96 -34.39
N VAL A 9 -1.87 12.45 -35.04
CA VAL A 9 -2.78 11.44 -34.43
C VAL A 9 -2.04 10.14 -34.15
N ALA A 10 -1.18 9.67 -35.07
CA ALA A 10 -0.38 8.46 -34.85
C ALA A 10 0.60 8.63 -33.68
N LEU A 11 1.27 9.79 -33.57
CA LEU A 11 2.17 10.11 -32.44
C LEU A 11 1.42 10.20 -31.11
N CYS A 12 0.22 10.78 -31.08
CA CYS A 12 -0.62 10.82 -29.89
C CYS A 12 -1.09 9.42 -29.47
N LEU A 13 -1.49 8.56 -30.41
CA LEU A 13 -1.90 7.18 -30.11
C LEU A 13 -0.73 6.35 -29.58
N ILE A 14 0.47 6.53 -30.14
CA ILE A 14 1.69 5.89 -29.63
C ILE A 14 2.00 6.40 -28.22
N ALA A 15 1.99 7.72 -27.98
CA ALA A 15 2.24 8.27 -26.64
C ALA A 15 1.21 7.78 -25.60
N VAL A 16 -0.09 7.83 -25.91
CA VAL A 16 -1.15 7.31 -25.04
C VAL A 16 -0.95 5.82 -24.77
N SER A 17 -0.57 5.03 -25.79
CA SER A 17 -0.26 3.61 -25.58
C SER A 17 0.93 3.43 -24.62
N TYR A 18 2.05 4.15 -24.79
CA TYR A 18 3.20 4.08 -23.88
C TYR A 18 2.87 4.51 -22.44
N PHE A 19 2.02 5.51 -22.26
CA PHE A 19 1.53 5.93 -20.95
C PHE A 19 0.64 4.85 -20.30
N THR A 20 -0.25 4.21 -21.06
CA THR A 20 -1.09 3.10 -20.54
C THR A 20 -0.32 1.79 -20.30
N PHE A 21 0.74 1.50 -21.08
CA PHE A 21 1.56 0.30 -20.88
C PHE A 21 2.53 0.42 -19.71
N SER A 22 2.94 1.65 -19.35
CA SER A 22 3.79 1.89 -18.18
C SER A 22 3.04 1.69 -16.85
N GLU A 23 1.71 1.73 -16.86
CA GLU A 23 0.83 1.34 -15.75
C GLU A 23 0.41 -0.14 -15.79
N ALA A 24 0.68 -0.87 -16.88
CA ALA A 24 0.16 -2.23 -17.11
C ALA A 24 1.01 -3.35 -16.48
N PHE A 25 2.20 -3.04 -15.98
CA PHE A 25 2.85 -3.91 -14.99
C PHE A 25 2.51 -3.34 -13.62
N PRO A 26 1.63 -3.98 -12.82
CA PRO A 26 1.54 -3.62 -11.42
C PRO A 26 2.95 -3.77 -10.87
N ARG A 27 3.60 -2.67 -10.48
CA ARG A 27 4.76 -2.75 -9.61
C ARG A 27 4.24 -3.45 -8.36
N GLN A 28 4.47 -4.77 -8.29
CA GLN A 28 4.11 -5.54 -7.12
C GLN A 28 4.77 -4.84 -5.94
N SER A 29 3.96 -4.51 -4.94
CA SER A 29 4.38 -3.77 -3.78
C SER A 29 5.51 -4.51 -3.07
N ILE A 30 6.24 -3.82 -2.20
CA ILE A 30 7.24 -4.46 -1.33
C ILE A 30 6.58 -5.61 -0.55
N ASN A 31 5.37 -5.38 -0.05
CA ASN A 31 4.56 -6.36 0.64
C ASN A 31 4.32 -7.64 -0.18
N ASP A 32 4.01 -7.52 -1.48
CA ASP A 32 3.71 -8.66 -2.35
C ASP A 32 4.92 -9.58 -2.55
N HIS A 33 6.13 -9.04 -2.43
CA HIS A 33 7.36 -9.82 -2.50
C HIS A 33 7.68 -10.48 -1.16
N LEU A 34 7.61 -9.71 -0.06
CA LEU A 34 7.90 -10.23 1.27
C LEU A 34 6.93 -11.33 1.69
N ILE A 35 5.64 -11.23 1.34
CA ILE A 35 4.63 -12.21 1.72
C ILE A 35 4.86 -13.59 1.08
N LYS A 36 5.41 -13.61 -0.14
CA LYS A 36 5.74 -14.85 -0.86
C LYS A 36 6.90 -15.61 -0.21
N SER A 37 7.75 -14.91 0.54
CA SER A 37 8.87 -15.51 1.28
C SER A 37 8.49 -15.96 2.70
N CYS A 38 7.23 -15.79 3.11
CA CYS A 38 6.79 -16.17 4.47
C CYS A 38 6.92 -17.66 4.77
N LEU A 39 6.87 -18.53 3.76
CA LEU A 39 7.08 -19.97 3.97
C LEU A 39 8.52 -20.26 4.42
N GLY A 40 9.51 -19.81 3.64
CA GLY A 40 10.93 -19.94 4.00
C GLY A 40 11.26 -19.25 5.32
N TYR A 41 10.69 -18.06 5.57
CA TYR A 41 10.84 -17.37 6.86
C TYR A 41 10.36 -18.23 8.03
N LYS A 42 9.13 -18.75 7.97
CA LYS A 42 8.54 -19.56 9.05
C LYS A 42 9.29 -20.87 9.25
N GLU A 43 9.73 -21.50 8.16
CA GLU A 43 10.50 -22.74 8.20
C GLU A 43 11.83 -22.56 8.93
N LYS A 44 12.68 -21.64 8.47
CA LYS A 44 14.00 -21.40 9.07
C LYS A 44 13.86 -20.80 10.48
N LYS A 45 12.94 -19.85 10.71
CA LYS A 45 12.67 -19.31 12.06
C LYS A 45 12.28 -20.41 13.05
N ARG A 46 11.49 -21.41 12.64
CA ARG A 46 11.17 -22.56 13.50
C ARG A 46 12.41 -23.41 13.80
N GLY A 47 13.27 -23.63 12.80
CA GLY A 47 14.55 -24.32 13.00
C GLY A 47 15.49 -23.59 13.98
N GLU A 48 15.46 -22.25 13.97
CA GLU A 48 16.25 -21.37 14.85
C GLU A 48 15.59 -21.09 16.21
N GLY A 49 14.64 -21.93 16.65
CA GLY A 49 13.99 -21.78 17.96
C GLY A 49 13.01 -20.59 18.05
N HIS A 50 12.30 -20.30 16.96
CA HIS A 50 11.31 -19.24 16.82
C HIS A 50 11.86 -17.81 16.91
N ARG A 51 13.18 -17.63 16.77
CA ARG A 51 13.83 -16.31 16.77
C ARG A 51 14.23 -15.93 15.36
N CYS A 52 14.03 -14.67 15.01
CA CYS A 52 14.61 -14.12 13.79
C CYS A 52 16.05 -13.68 14.08
N ASN A 53 16.97 -14.10 13.21
CA ASN A 53 18.39 -13.76 13.24
C ASN A 53 18.88 -13.56 11.78
N PRO A 54 20.13 -13.12 11.56
CA PRO A 54 20.65 -12.92 10.20
C PRO A 54 20.54 -14.18 9.32
N GLU A 55 20.80 -15.38 9.85
CA GLU A 55 20.68 -16.62 9.07
C GLU A 55 19.24 -16.91 8.59
N VAL A 56 18.22 -16.48 9.36
CA VAL A 56 16.83 -16.54 8.91
C VAL A 56 16.61 -15.62 7.72
N LEU A 57 17.17 -14.42 7.73
CA LEU A 57 17.03 -13.46 6.63
C LEU A 57 17.79 -13.89 5.38
N ASP A 58 18.99 -14.45 5.54
CA ASP A 58 19.75 -15.06 4.44
C ASP A 58 18.95 -16.20 3.80
N HIS A 59 18.35 -17.07 4.60
CA HIS A 59 17.49 -18.13 4.08
C HIS A 59 16.23 -17.60 3.39
N VAL A 60 15.63 -16.50 3.87
CA VAL A 60 14.50 -15.84 3.19
C VAL A 60 14.90 -15.38 1.81
N HIS A 61 16.12 -14.86 1.64
CA HIS A 61 16.67 -14.47 0.35
C HIS A 61 16.91 -15.68 -0.56
N ASP A 62 17.63 -16.70 -0.09
CA ASP A 62 17.88 -17.93 -0.87
C ASP A 62 16.58 -18.61 -1.29
N PHE A 63 15.61 -18.67 -0.36
CA PHE A 63 14.27 -19.16 -0.64
C PHE A 63 13.61 -18.32 -1.73
N ALA A 64 13.65 -17.00 -1.60
CA ALA A 64 13.04 -16.07 -2.55
C ALA A 64 13.58 -16.25 -3.97
N GLU A 65 14.89 -16.39 -4.14
CA GLU A 65 15.54 -16.72 -5.40
C GLU A 65 15.07 -18.08 -5.93
N GLY A 66 15.03 -19.09 -5.06
CA GLY A 66 14.55 -20.44 -5.39
C GLY A 66 13.09 -20.48 -5.89
N VAL A 67 12.23 -19.61 -5.34
CA VAL A 67 10.82 -19.48 -5.76
C VAL A 67 10.59 -18.40 -6.82
N GLN A 68 11.62 -17.76 -7.39
CA GLN A 68 11.45 -16.71 -8.41
C GLN A 68 10.63 -17.19 -9.63
N ARG A 69 10.56 -18.50 -9.86
CA ARG A 69 9.71 -19.15 -10.87
C ARG A 69 8.22 -19.22 -10.52
N ALA A 70 7.78 -18.70 -9.36
CA ALA A 70 6.43 -18.86 -8.81
C ALA A 70 5.31 -18.12 -9.57
N GLY A 71 5.64 -17.30 -10.58
CA GLY A 71 4.65 -16.67 -11.44
C GLY A 71 5.03 -15.26 -11.89
N PRO A 72 4.25 -14.67 -12.80
CA PRO A 72 4.53 -13.34 -13.32
C PRO A 72 4.56 -12.27 -12.21
N GLY A 73 5.57 -11.41 -12.27
CA GLY A 73 5.70 -10.21 -11.43
C GLY A 73 6.34 -10.41 -10.06
N TYR A 74 6.65 -11.64 -9.63
CA TYR A 74 7.49 -11.86 -8.46
C TYR A 74 8.98 -11.81 -8.85
N ASN A 75 9.76 -11.04 -8.11
CA ASN A 75 11.21 -11.02 -8.27
C ASN A 75 11.90 -11.30 -6.92
N GLY A 76 12.47 -12.50 -6.78
CA GLY A 76 13.20 -12.93 -5.58
C GLY A 76 14.37 -12.02 -5.22
N ASP A 77 15.11 -11.53 -6.21
CA ASP A 77 16.25 -10.62 -6.05
C ASP A 77 15.86 -9.29 -5.36
N LEU A 78 14.58 -8.90 -5.44
CA LEU A 78 14.10 -7.69 -4.77
C LEU A 78 13.90 -7.90 -3.26
N VAL A 79 13.77 -9.13 -2.79
CA VAL A 79 13.51 -9.43 -1.38
C VAL A 79 14.69 -8.99 -0.50
N GLU A 80 15.93 -9.30 -0.89
CA GLU A 80 17.12 -8.82 -0.17
C GLU A 80 17.16 -7.30 -0.11
N LYS A 81 16.90 -6.65 -1.26
CA LYS A 81 16.85 -5.19 -1.34
C LYS A 81 15.81 -4.61 -0.39
N PHE A 82 14.62 -5.19 -0.32
CA PHE A 82 13.55 -4.71 0.55
C PHE A 82 13.86 -4.94 2.03
N LEU A 83 14.45 -6.07 2.40
CA LEU A 83 14.92 -6.30 3.77
C LEU A 83 15.99 -5.28 4.17
N LYS A 84 16.91 -4.96 3.25
CA LYS A 84 17.90 -3.90 3.45
C LYS A 84 17.26 -2.50 3.56
N GLN A 85 16.17 -2.23 2.85
CA GLN A 85 15.40 -0.99 3.04
C GLN A 85 14.77 -0.93 4.44
N ALA A 86 14.32 -2.06 4.99
CA ALA A 86 13.83 -2.14 6.37
C ALA A 86 14.95 -1.86 7.39
N ASP A 87 16.15 -2.40 7.17
CA ASP A 87 17.33 -2.10 8.01
C ASP A 87 17.71 -0.61 7.98
N ASN A 88 17.45 0.06 6.85
CA ASN A 88 17.69 1.49 6.68
C ASN A 88 16.49 2.38 7.11
N ASN A 89 15.47 1.81 7.76
CA ASN A 89 14.26 2.53 8.23
C ASN A 89 13.49 3.25 7.10
N GLN A 90 13.48 2.67 5.90
CA GLN A 90 12.80 3.23 4.72
C GLN A 90 11.39 2.65 4.51
N LEU A 91 11.06 1.58 5.24
CA LEU A 91 9.74 0.95 5.17
C LEU A 91 8.87 1.38 6.34
N CYS A 92 7.57 1.38 6.10
CA CYS A 92 6.54 1.67 7.08
C CYS A 92 5.43 0.63 7.04
N TYR A 93 4.58 0.65 8.05
CA TYR A 93 3.29 -0.03 8.10
C TYR A 93 2.25 0.91 8.74
N LEU A 94 0.96 0.59 8.56
CA LEU A 94 -0.13 1.31 9.20
C LEU A 94 -0.61 0.58 10.45
N GLU A 95 -0.71 1.34 11.54
CA GLU A 95 -1.38 0.93 12.77
C GLU A 95 -2.59 1.85 12.99
N GLY A 96 -3.76 1.41 12.50
CA GLY A 96 -4.94 2.27 12.41
C GLY A 96 -4.70 3.39 11.38
N SER A 97 -4.75 4.64 11.82
CA SER A 97 -4.42 5.82 11.00
C SER A 97 -2.99 6.31 11.17
N GLU A 98 -2.18 5.66 12.02
CA GLU A 98 -0.80 6.06 12.27
C GLU A 98 0.16 5.31 11.34
N LEU A 99 1.06 6.05 10.70
CA LEU A 99 2.15 5.49 9.92
C LEU A 99 3.36 5.24 10.84
N ARG A 100 3.77 3.99 10.96
CA ARG A 100 4.89 3.56 11.82
C ARG A 100 6.03 3.02 10.99
N LYS A 101 7.25 3.33 11.39
CA LYS A 101 8.45 2.81 10.72
C LYS A 101 8.68 1.35 11.09
N VAL A 102 9.11 0.60 10.10
CA VAL A 102 9.68 -0.74 10.30
C VAL A 102 11.17 -0.58 10.55
N VAL A 103 11.67 -1.23 11.60
CA VAL A 103 13.07 -1.16 12.02
C VAL A 103 13.69 -2.55 11.90
N GLY A 104 14.36 -2.79 10.78
CA GLY A 104 15.07 -4.04 10.51
C GLY A 104 14.28 -5.08 9.70
N GLY A 105 15.02 -5.91 8.96
CA GLY A 105 14.45 -6.98 8.13
C GLY A 105 13.63 -8.01 8.93
N CYS A 106 14.07 -8.34 10.14
CA CYS A 106 13.31 -9.22 11.02
C CYS A 106 11.94 -8.65 11.39
N ALA A 107 11.87 -7.35 11.74
CA ALA A 107 10.60 -6.69 12.04
C ALA A 107 9.69 -6.64 10.80
N ALA A 108 10.26 -6.40 9.62
CA ALA A 108 9.50 -6.44 8.37
C ALA A 108 8.84 -7.82 8.15
N MET A 109 9.62 -8.90 8.28
CA MET A 109 9.09 -10.26 8.10
C MET A 109 8.12 -10.66 9.20
N GLU A 110 8.32 -10.24 10.45
CA GLU A 110 7.34 -10.48 11.52
C GLU A 110 6.01 -9.81 11.25
N LEU A 111 6.02 -8.57 10.76
CA LEU A 111 4.81 -7.83 10.41
C LEU A 111 4.07 -8.45 9.22
N VAL A 112 4.77 -8.79 8.15
CA VAL A 112 4.16 -9.33 6.92
C VAL A 112 3.69 -10.76 7.12
N CYS A 113 4.44 -11.58 7.87
CA CYS A 113 4.18 -13.00 8.01
C CYS A 113 3.40 -13.39 9.27
N ASP A 114 2.94 -12.41 10.06
CA ASP A 114 2.10 -12.65 11.23
C ASP A 114 0.87 -13.50 10.84
N ALA A 115 0.58 -14.53 11.65
CA ALA A 115 -0.42 -15.53 11.30
C ALA A 115 -1.86 -15.01 11.48
N PHE A 116 -2.06 -14.00 12.33
CA PHE A 116 -3.38 -13.54 12.75
C PHE A 116 -3.70 -12.13 12.25
N THR A 117 -2.69 -11.28 12.19
CA THR A 117 -2.76 -9.85 11.93
C THR A 117 -1.63 -9.39 11.00
N PRO A 118 -1.51 -9.98 9.79
CA PRO A 118 -0.51 -9.56 8.82
C PRO A 118 -0.67 -8.07 8.49
N ARG A 119 0.44 -7.35 8.47
CA ARG A 119 0.49 -5.93 8.14
C ARG A 119 1.06 -5.73 6.76
N VAL A 120 0.54 -4.72 6.06
CA VAL A 120 1.13 -4.26 4.80
C VAL A 120 2.38 -3.45 5.12
N VAL A 121 3.52 -3.92 4.63
CA VAL A 121 4.80 -3.20 4.73
C VAL A 121 5.19 -2.67 3.35
N ASP A 122 5.38 -1.37 3.24
CA ASP A 122 5.77 -0.72 1.98
C ASP A 122 6.57 0.57 2.25
N GLU A 123 6.98 1.26 1.20
CA GLU A 123 7.56 2.59 1.31
C GLU A 123 6.60 3.53 2.06
N CYS A 124 7.16 4.34 2.96
CA CYS A 124 6.38 5.27 3.77
C CYS A 124 5.59 6.29 2.95
N SER A 125 6.11 6.70 1.79
CA SER A 125 5.42 7.55 0.82
C SER A 125 4.18 6.87 0.24
N THR A 126 4.31 5.62 -0.19
CA THR A 126 3.23 4.81 -0.75
C THR A 126 2.09 4.65 0.25
N LEU A 127 2.41 4.25 1.49
CA LEU A 127 1.40 4.07 2.53
C LEU A 127 0.75 5.38 2.97
N ARG A 128 1.50 6.48 3.03
CA ARG A 128 0.93 7.80 3.34
C ARG A 128 -0.14 8.22 2.33
N ASN A 129 0.10 7.98 1.05
CA ASN A 129 -0.85 8.33 -0.01
C ASN A 129 -2.09 7.43 -0.02
N ALA A 130 -2.01 6.25 0.60
CA ALA A 130 -3.13 5.33 0.75
C ALA A 130 -4.06 5.67 1.93
N ILE A 131 -3.67 6.56 2.85
CA ILE A 131 -4.53 7.00 3.95
C ILE A 131 -5.60 7.94 3.38
N PRO A 132 -6.91 7.61 3.45
CA PRO A 132 -7.95 8.51 3.00
C PRO A 132 -7.93 9.79 3.85
N PRO A 133 -8.11 10.99 3.25
CA PRO A 133 -8.19 12.22 4.02
C PRO A 133 -9.34 12.13 5.02
N PRO A 134 -9.19 12.71 6.23
CA PRO A 134 -10.23 12.67 7.23
C PRO A 134 -11.51 13.26 6.63
N THR A 135 -12.56 12.45 6.58
CA THR A 135 -13.88 12.90 6.14
C THR A 135 -14.34 13.94 7.16
N LEU A 136 -14.36 15.22 6.78
CA LEU A 136 -14.95 16.26 7.61
C LEU A 136 -16.38 15.82 7.96
N PRO A 137 -16.81 15.89 9.24
CA PRO A 137 -18.17 15.55 9.58
C PRO A 137 -19.11 16.47 8.81
N THR A 138 -19.91 15.89 7.92
CA THR A 138 -21.05 16.58 7.31
C THR A 138 -21.87 17.16 8.45
N THR A 139 -21.84 18.48 8.59
CA THR A 139 -22.66 19.18 9.57
C THR A 139 -24.10 18.87 9.22
N THR A 140 -24.74 17.99 9.99
CA THR A 140 -26.17 17.72 9.83
C THR A 140 -26.88 19.03 10.12
N GLN A 141 -27.37 19.67 9.06
CA GLN A 141 -28.11 20.91 9.15
C GLN A 141 -29.41 20.59 9.91
N ARG A 142 -29.45 21.01 11.18
CA ARG A 142 -30.66 20.92 12.01
C ARG A 142 -31.80 21.62 11.26
N PRO A 143 -33.00 21.02 11.12
CA PRO A 143 -34.15 21.70 10.55
C PRO A 143 -34.41 22.99 11.33
N GLN A 144 -34.44 24.13 10.64
CA GLN A 144 -34.85 25.39 11.23
C GLN A 144 -36.35 25.29 11.51
N THR A 145 -36.73 25.14 12.78
CA THR A 145 -38.12 25.31 13.22
C THR A 145 -38.51 26.77 12.96
N ALA A 146 -39.45 26.98 12.04
CA ALA A 146 -40.05 28.29 11.82
C ALA A 146 -40.68 28.80 13.12
N ALA A 147 -40.34 30.03 13.51
CA ALA A 147 -40.96 30.70 14.65
C ALA A 147 -42.45 30.98 14.36
N PRO A 148 -43.37 30.77 15.33
CA PRO A 148 -44.77 31.10 15.14
C PRO A 148 -44.95 32.62 15.07
N THR A 149 -45.57 33.07 13.97
CA THR A 149 -45.97 34.48 13.78
C THR A 149 -47.09 34.80 14.76
N ALA A 150 -46.76 35.52 15.83
CA ALA A 150 -47.75 36.13 16.71
C ALA A 150 -48.26 37.43 16.06
N GLY A 151 -49.56 37.50 15.79
CA GLY A 151 -50.21 38.77 15.50
C GLY A 151 -51.52 38.67 14.73
N MET A 152 -52.64 38.66 15.45
CA MET A 152 -53.69 39.64 15.16
C MET A 152 -54.68 39.76 16.34
N PRO A 153 -55.04 40.98 16.76
CA PRO A 153 -55.99 41.22 17.85
C PRO A 153 -57.44 41.10 17.37
N ALA A 154 -58.31 40.70 18.30
CA ALA A 154 -59.76 40.56 18.11
C ALA A 154 -60.46 41.91 17.86
N PRO A 155 -61.54 41.96 17.05
CA PRO A 155 -62.33 43.16 16.89
C PRO A 155 -63.32 43.34 18.07
N ARG A 156 -63.45 44.57 18.56
CA ARG A 156 -64.56 45.01 19.42
C ARG A 156 -65.80 45.27 18.56
N VAL A 157 -66.91 44.60 18.86
CA VAL A 157 -68.28 45.15 18.83
C VAL A 157 -69.02 44.56 20.01
#